data_AF-B4UI51-F1
#
_entry.id   AF-B4UI51-F1
#
_cell.length_a   1.000
_cell.length_b   1.000
_cell.length_c   1.000
_cell.angle_alpha   90.00
_cell.angle_beta   90.00
_cell.angle_gamma   90.00
#
_symmetry.space_group_name_H-M   'P 1'
#
loop_
_entity.id
_entity.type
_entity.pdbx_description
1 polymer ?
#
loop_
_entity_poly.entity_id
_entity_poly.type
_entity_poly.pdbx_seq_one_letter_code
_entity_poly.pdbx_strand_id
1 'polypeptide(L)'
;MKRIFEVLAAGLIAAVMGFAGPAAAEEKAAAAGDNVTLHYHRADGSYDGWALHSWESFQAKSEASDEWAAKQMSDRPLKGVTWFKPMQPAGKDDFGVFWTIPAAEFENGRVNYIIHKGDKKDQCNKDMFWMIKDSKEAWVVSGDCKVYLSKADAEKAMKK
;
A
#
# COMPACT_ATOMS: atom_id res chain seq x y z
N MET A 1 46.16 50.08 30.10
CA MET A 1 46.63 50.32 28.71
C MET A 1 45.67 49.57 27.79
N LYS A 2 44.79 50.26 27.05
CA LYS A 2 44.88 50.54 25.58
C LYS A 2 44.76 49.21 24.78
N ARG A 3 43.81 48.95 23.86
CA ARG A 3 42.94 49.78 22.98
C ARG A 3 41.80 48.87 22.47
N ILE A 4 40.52 49.25 22.49
CA ILE A 4 39.74 49.85 21.37
C ILE A 4 40.30 49.54 19.98
N PHE A 5 39.57 48.77 19.17
CA PHE A 5 39.37 49.03 17.75
C PHE A 5 38.01 48.47 17.31
N GLU A 6 37.04 49.37 17.15
CA GLU A 6 35.97 49.20 16.19
C GLU A 6 36.55 49.42 14.78
N VAL A 7 36.11 48.62 13.82
CA VAL A 7 36.10 48.99 12.40
C VAL A 7 34.72 48.64 11.84
N LEU A 8 33.99 49.69 11.47
CA LEU A 8 32.81 49.66 10.60
C LEU A 8 33.27 49.74 9.13
N ALA A 9 32.76 48.84 8.28
CA ALA A 9 32.49 49.04 6.84
C ALA A 9 31.78 47.77 6.33
N ALA A 10 30.45 47.75 6.20
CA ALA A 10 29.67 48.23 5.05
C ALA A 10 29.77 47.34 3.80
N GLY A 11 28.73 46.51 3.61
CA GLY A 11 28.07 46.30 2.32
C GLY A 11 28.56 45.16 1.41
N LEU A 12 27.78 44.09 1.32
CA LEU A 12 27.15 43.71 0.04
C LEU A 12 25.91 42.84 0.29
N ILE A 13 24.79 43.27 -0.28
CA ILE A 13 23.51 42.58 -0.29
C ILE A 13 23.56 41.49 -1.36
N ALA A 14 23.18 40.27 -1.01
CA ALA A 14 22.66 39.29 -1.96
C ALA A 14 21.45 38.60 -1.32
N ALA A 15 20.27 39.19 -1.52
CA ALA A 15 19.00 38.54 -1.22
C ALA A 15 18.77 37.45 -2.28
N VAL A 16 18.94 36.18 -1.90
CA VAL A 16 18.45 35.06 -2.72
C VAL A 16 17.00 34.81 -2.29
N MET A 17 16.06 35.38 -3.04
CA MET A 17 14.67 34.96 -3.00
C MET A 17 14.58 33.56 -3.62
N GLY A 18 14.59 32.53 -2.78
CA GLY A 18 14.17 31.19 -3.19
C GLY A 18 12.66 31.16 -3.32
N PHE A 19 12.16 31.20 -4.56
CA PHE A 19 10.79 30.80 -4.87
C PHE A 19 10.64 29.31 -4.53
N ALA A 20 10.09 29.00 -3.35
CA ALA A 20 9.54 27.69 -3.07
C ALA A 20 8.21 27.58 -3.84
N GLY A 21 8.30 27.21 -5.12
CA GLY A 21 7.14 26.71 -5.85
C GLY A 21 6.57 25.47 -5.15
N PRO A 22 5.27 25.19 -5.30
CA PRO A 22 4.61 24.15 -4.54
C PRO A 22 5.35 22.83 -4.79
N ALA A 23 5.57 22.08 -3.71
CA ALA A 23 5.83 20.66 -3.78
C ALA A 23 4.65 20.03 -4.50
N ALA A 24 4.70 20.06 -5.84
CA ALA A 24 3.95 19.18 -6.69
C ALA A 24 4.23 17.80 -6.13
N ALA A 25 3.16 17.18 -5.67
CA ALA A 25 3.11 15.79 -5.34
C ALA A 25 4.06 15.06 -6.29
N GLU A 26 5.10 14.45 -5.71
CA GLU A 26 5.80 13.36 -6.37
C GLU A 26 4.81 12.19 -6.32
N GLU A 27 3.72 12.36 -7.08
CA GLU A 27 2.90 11.32 -7.63
C GLU A 27 3.87 10.51 -8.47
N LYS A 28 4.51 9.58 -7.78
CA LYS A 28 5.15 8.43 -8.39
C LYS A 28 4.00 7.71 -9.06
N ALA A 29 3.65 8.16 -10.27
CA ALA A 29 3.06 7.35 -11.28
C ALA A 29 3.96 6.13 -11.37
N ALA A 30 3.59 5.08 -10.61
CA ALA A 30 4.09 3.75 -10.83
C ALA A 30 3.86 3.51 -12.32
N ALA A 31 4.97 3.33 -13.03
CA ALA A 31 4.97 3.12 -14.46
C ALA A 31 3.84 2.15 -14.82
N ALA A 32 3.10 2.48 -15.88
CA ALA A 32 2.04 1.65 -16.45
C ALA A 32 2.61 0.33 -17.00
N GLY A 33 3.07 -0.52 -16.10
CA GLY A 33 3.35 -1.94 -16.25
C GLY A 33 2.30 -2.71 -15.44
N ASP A 34 2.18 -3.99 -15.70
CA ASP A 34 1.13 -4.85 -15.17
C ASP A 34 1.02 -4.79 -13.63
N ASN A 35 -0.01 -4.13 -13.11
CA ASN A 35 -0.24 -3.95 -11.69
C ASN A 35 -1.48 -4.75 -11.25
N VAL A 36 -1.49 -5.11 -9.97
CA VAL A 36 -2.67 -5.59 -9.27
C VAL A 36 -3.17 -4.53 -8.30
N THR A 37 -4.48 -4.47 -8.10
CA THR A 37 -5.11 -3.48 -7.22
C THR A 37 -6.01 -4.16 -6.20
N LEU A 38 -5.85 -3.79 -4.93
CA LEU A 38 -6.75 -4.18 -3.85
C LEU A 38 -7.56 -2.96 -3.42
N HIS A 39 -8.87 -3.02 -3.60
CA HIS A 39 -9.81 -1.99 -3.17
C HIS A 39 -10.43 -2.38 -1.82
N TYR A 40 -10.57 -1.41 -0.92
CA TYR A 40 -11.03 -1.64 0.44
C TYR A 40 -12.07 -0.62 0.88
N HIS A 41 -13.27 -1.12 1.14
CA HIS A 41 -14.40 -0.35 1.60
C HIS A 41 -14.59 -0.51 3.10
N ARG A 42 -14.86 0.62 3.79
CA ARG A 42 -15.31 0.63 5.18
C ARG A 42 -16.60 1.42 5.28
N ALA A 43 -17.63 0.83 5.88
CA ALA A 43 -18.92 1.51 6.08
C ALA A 43 -18.81 2.76 6.98
N ASP A 44 -17.83 2.81 7.89
CA ASP A 44 -17.56 3.98 8.73
C ASP A 44 -16.74 5.07 8.05
N GLY A 45 -16.24 4.83 6.83
CA GLY A 45 -15.38 5.77 6.09
C GLY A 45 -14.03 6.09 6.74
N SER A 46 -13.68 5.42 7.85
CA SER A 46 -12.49 5.73 8.67
C SER A 46 -11.32 4.84 8.29
N TYR A 47 -10.44 5.36 7.44
CA TYR A 47 -9.26 4.63 6.95
C TYR A 47 -7.97 4.90 7.73
N ASP A 48 -7.97 5.87 8.63
CA ASP A 48 -6.76 6.30 9.34
C ASP A 48 -6.08 5.16 10.10
N GLY A 49 -4.83 4.91 9.73
CA GLY A 49 -3.99 3.85 10.29
C GLY A 49 -4.23 2.45 9.70
N TRP A 50 -5.21 2.27 8.81
CA TRP A 50 -5.36 1.02 8.05
C TRP A 50 -4.39 0.98 6.89
N ALA A 51 -3.61 -0.09 6.82
CA ALA A 51 -2.55 -0.26 5.86
C ALA A 51 -2.43 -1.74 5.43
N LEU A 52 -1.67 -1.99 4.37
CA LEU A 52 -1.52 -3.31 3.77
C LEU A 52 -0.16 -3.92 4.11
N HIS A 53 -0.18 -5.09 4.74
CA HIS A 53 0.98 -5.97 4.78
C HIS A 53 0.81 -7.01 3.68
N SER A 54 1.73 -7.05 2.71
CA SER A 54 1.68 -7.98 1.58
C SER A 54 3.02 -8.68 1.41
N TRP A 55 2.97 -9.91 0.91
CA TRP A 55 4.12 -10.78 0.77
C TRP A 55 3.99 -11.74 -0.40
N GLU A 56 5.14 -12.24 -0.83
CA GLU A 56 5.25 -13.33 -1.78
C GLU A 56 5.24 -14.68 -1.04
N SER A 57 4.44 -15.62 -1.55
CA SER A 57 4.43 -17.02 -1.10
C SER A 57 5.28 -17.87 -2.04
N PHE A 58 6.10 -18.77 -1.48
CA PHE A 58 6.95 -19.67 -2.27
C PHE A 58 6.34 -21.08 -2.45
N GLN A 59 5.02 -21.15 -2.55
CA GLN A 59 4.34 -22.36 -3.03
C GLN A 59 4.59 -22.57 -4.52
N ALA A 60 4.62 -23.82 -4.96
CA ALA A 60 4.71 -24.15 -6.37
C ALA A 60 3.56 -23.50 -7.15
N LYS A 61 3.84 -22.90 -8.31
CA LYS A 61 2.84 -22.17 -9.10
C LYS A 61 1.59 -23.02 -9.45
N SER A 62 1.76 -24.33 -9.65
CA SER A 62 0.67 -25.27 -9.89
C SER A 62 -0.27 -25.47 -8.69
N GLU A 63 0.21 -25.17 -7.49
CA GLU A 63 -0.50 -25.36 -6.21
C GLU A 63 -0.76 -24.01 -5.52
N ALA A 64 -0.44 -22.90 -6.18
CA ALA A 64 -0.56 -21.56 -5.64
C ALA A 64 -2.01 -21.13 -5.41
N SER A 65 -3.04 -21.93 -5.68
CA SER A 65 -4.41 -21.67 -5.21
C SER A 65 -4.78 -22.43 -3.93
N ASP A 66 -3.98 -23.42 -3.53
CA ASP A 66 -4.18 -24.18 -2.30
C ASP A 66 -3.49 -23.47 -1.12
N GLU A 67 -4.29 -22.98 -0.18
CA GLU A 67 -3.82 -22.27 1.01
C GLU A 67 -2.79 -23.09 1.82
N TRP A 68 -2.95 -24.42 1.83
CA TRP A 68 -2.19 -25.35 2.66
C TRP A 68 -1.05 -26.07 1.91
N ALA A 69 -0.86 -25.78 0.61
CA ALA A 69 0.21 -26.37 -0.16
C ALA A 69 1.59 -26.10 0.45
N ALA A 70 2.50 -27.05 0.29
CA ALA A 70 3.85 -26.97 0.83
C ALA A 70 4.61 -25.79 0.20
N LYS A 71 5.39 -25.10 1.03
CA LYS A 71 6.24 -23.99 0.62
C LYS A 71 7.65 -24.51 0.32
N GLN A 72 8.23 -24.06 -0.79
CA GLN A 72 9.60 -24.41 -1.17
C GLN A 72 10.63 -23.68 -0.29
N MET A 73 10.27 -22.49 0.21
CA MET A 73 11.02 -21.72 1.19
C MET A 73 10.09 -20.79 1.98
N SER A 74 10.62 -20.08 2.97
CA SER A 74 9.84 -19.14 3.78
C SER A 74 9.30 -17.97 2.95
N ASP A 75 8.04 -17.61 3.19
CA ASP A 75 7.40 -16.42 2.64
C ASP A 75 8.20 -15.14 2.92
N ARG A 76 8.11 -14.18 2.01
CA ARG A 76 8.90 -12.95 2.07
C ARG A 76 8.01 -11.72 1.89
N PRO A 77 7.96 -10.79 2.87
CA PRO A 77 7.30 -9.51 2.69
C PRO A 77 7.83 -8.75 1.47
N LEU A 78 6.96 -7.99 0.81
CA LEU A 78 7.38 -7.17 -0.32
C LEU A 78 8.46 -6.16 0.11
N LYS A 79 9.31 -5.75 -0.83
CA LYS A 79 10.45 -4.89 -0.52
C LYS A 79 10.02 -3.61 0.19
N GLY A 80 10.50 -3.42 1.41
CA GLY A 80 10.20 -2.24 2.24
C GLY A 80 8.88 -2.29 2.99
N VAL A 81 8.10 -3.38 2.84
CA VAL A 81 6.88 -3.65 3.59
C VAL A 81 7.22 -4.55 4.78
N THR A 82 6.85 -4.12 5.98
CA THR A 82 6.96 -4.93 7.20
C THR A 82 5.68 -4.76 8.01
N TRP A 83 5.52 -5.53 9.09
CA TRP A 83 4.40 -5.34 9.99
C TRP A 83 4.33 -3.92 10.58
N PHE A 84 5.49 -3.37 10.99
CA PHE A 84 5.57 -2.04 11.59
C PHE A 84 5.70 -0.89 10.56
N LYS A 85 5.95 -1.23 9.30
CA LYS A 85 5.99 -0.31 8.17
C LYS A 85 5.14 -0.89 7.03
N PRO A 86 3.81 -0.94 7.19
CA PRO A 86 2.92 -1.46 6.17
C PRO A 86 2.75 -0.44 5.04
N MET A 87 2.30 -0.94 3.90
CA MET A 87 2.04 -0.12 2.71
C MET A 87 0.83 0.78 2.94
N GLN A 88 1.01 2.09 2.78
CA GLN A 88 -0.09 3.05 2.85
C GLN A 88 -0.94 2.99 1.58
N PRO A 89 -2.24 3.33 1.64
CA PRO A 89 -3.06 3.40 0.45
C PRO A 89 -2.43 4.28 -0.63
N ALA A 90 -2.50 3.82 -1.88
CA ALA A 90 -2.04 4.56 -3.05
C ALA A 90 -3.00 5.69 -3.41
N GLY A 91 -4.28 5.55 -3.06
CA GLY A 91 -5.30 6.56 -3.30
C GLY A 91 -6.67 6.15 -2.78
N LYS A 92 -7.68 6.88 -3.24
CA LYS A 92 -9.09 6.65 -2.92
C LYS A 92 -9.93 6.79 -4.19
N ASP A 93 -10.91 5.92 -4.35
CA ASP A 93 -11.91 5.95 -5.42
C ASP A 93 -13.34 5.96 -4.83
N ASP A 94 -14.34 5.67 -5.67
CA ASP A 94 -15.75 5.62 -5.28
C ASP A 94 -16.11 4.39 -4.44
N PHE A 95 -15.26 3.36 -4.40
CA PHE A 95 -15.43 2.18 -3.57
C PHE A 95 -14.78 2.36 -2.19
N GLY A 96 -13.61 2.99 -2.13
CA GLY A 96 -12.88 3.20 -0.89
C GLY A 96 -11.42 3.54 -1.13
N VAL A 97 -10.54 3.13 -0.22
CA VAL A 97 -9.09 3.27 -0.45
C VAL A 97 -8.57 2.09 -1.24
N PHE A 98 -7.47 2.27 -1.98
CA PHE A 98 -6.86 1.18 -2.73
C PHE A 98 -5.34 1.17 -2.59
N TRP A 99 -4.77 0.00 -2.83
CA TRP A 99 -3.32 -0.23 -2.98
C TRP A 99 -3.04 -0.79 -4.36
N THR A 100 -1.95 -0.33 -4.98
CA THR A 100 -1.48 -0.82 -6.27
C THR A 100 -0.09 -1.42 -6.10
N ILE A 101 0.10 -2.64 -6.59
CA ILE A 101 1.35 -3.39 -6.45
C ILE A 101 1.75 -3.92 -7.84
N PRO A 102 3.03 -3.83 -8.23
CA PRO A 102 3.49 -4.50 -9.44
C PRO A 102 3.20 -6.00 -9.39
N ALA A 103 2.53 -6.55 -10.40
CA ALA A 103 2.20 -7.98 -10.46
C ALA A 103 3.45 -8.88 -10.43
N ALA A 104 4.58 -8.35 -10.88
CA ALA A 104 5.88 -9.01 -10.88
C ALA A 104 6.45 -9.29 -9.47
N GLU A 105 5.90 -8.68 -8.42
CA GLU A 105 6.26 -8.98 -7.02
C GLU A 105 5.72 -10.36 -6.55
N PHE A 106 4.88 -11.02 -7.36
CA PHE A 106 4.26 -12.31 -7.03
C PHE A 106 4.58 -13.34 -8.11
N GLU A 107 5.73 -14.03 -8.02
CA GLU A 107 6.20 -14.93 -9.07
C GLU A 107 5.22 -16.09 -9.36
N ASN A 108 4.56 -16.60 -8.32
CA ASN A 108 3.56 -17.67 -8.47
C ASN A 108 2.15 -17.15 -8.83
N GLY A 109 1.96 -15.83 -8.95
CA GLY A 109 0.68 -15.20 -9.29
C GLY A 109 -0.35 -15.22 -8.17
N ARG A 110 0.04 -15.52 -6.92
CA ARG A 110 -0.80 -15.35 -5.73
C ARG A 110 -0.43 -14.05 -5.04
N VAL A 111 -1.42 -13.16 -4.88
CA VAL A 111 -1.27 -11.97 -4.04
C VAL A 111 -1.68 -12.33 -2.62
N ASN A 112 -0.74 -12.33 -1.69
CA ASN A 112 -1.01 -12.56 -0.27
C ASN A 112 -1.01 -11.24 0.49
N TYR A 113 -1.93 -11.09 1.42
CA TYR A 113 -2.06 -9.85 2.17
C TYR A 113 -2.81 -9.97 3.49
N ILE A 114 -2.60 -8.96 4.34
CA ILE A 114 -3.38 -8.66 5.54
C ILE A 114 -3.63 -7.14 5.54
N ILE A 115 -4.89 -6.74 5.70
CA ILE A 115 -5.26 -5.35 5.99
C ILE A 115 -5.28 -5.19 7.51
N HIS A 116 -4.51 -4.24 8.05
CA HIS A 116 -4.40 -4.06 9.50
C HIS A 116 -4.19 -2.60 9.93
N LYS A 117 -4.53 -2.31 11.19
CA LYS A 117 -4.26 -1.08 11.93
C LYS A 117 -3.55 -1.42 13.23
N GLY A 118 -2.23 -1.26 13.25
CA GLY A 118 -1.40 -1.85 14.31
C GLY A 118 -1.63 -3.36 14.36
N ASP A 119 -1.96 -3.91 15.55
CA ASP A 119 -2.24 -5.34 15.69
C ASP A 119 -3.68 -5.75 15.36
N LYS A 120 -4.56 -4.78 15.10
CA LYS A 120 -5.94 -5.06 14.68
C LYS A 120 -5.96 -5.42 13.19
N LYS A 121 -6.25 -6.68 12.87
CA LYS A 121 -6.49 -7.12 11.49
C LYS A 121 -7.96 -6.97 11.09
N ASP A 122 -8.22 -6.83 9.80
CA ASP A 122 -9.55 -6.99 9.22
C ASP A 122 -9.75 -8.43 8.71
N GLN A 123 -10.84 -8.70 8.00
CA GLN A 123 -11.16 -9.96 7.34
C GLN A 123 -11.05 -11.16 8.28
N CYS A 124 -11.63 -10.98 9.47
CA CYS A 124 -11.75 -12.03 10.48
C CYS A 124 -10.40 -12.53 11.01
N ASN A 125 -9.40 -11.64 11.01
CA ASN A 125 -8.02 -11.89 11.46
C ASN A 125 -7.30 -12.99 10.66
N LYS A 126 -7.69 -13.22 9.41
CA LYS A 126 -7.09 -14.22 8.53
C LYS A 126 -6.06 -13.62 7.60
N ASP A 127 -5.18 -14.49 7.13
CA ASP A 127 -4.28 -14.19 6.02
C ASP A 127 -5.07 -14.43 4.73
N MET A 128 -5.09 -13.42 3.86
CA MET A 128 -5.96 -13.41 2.70
C MET A 128 -5.15 -13.52 1.42
N PHE A 129 -5.76 -14.07 0.37
CA PHE A 129 -5.14 -14.08 -0.94
C PHE A 129 -6.17 -14.04 -2.07
N TRP A 130 -5.70 -13.67 -3.26
CA TRP A 130 -6.36 -13.96 -4.52
C TRP A 130 -5.34 -14.29 -5.60
N MET A 131 -5.81 -14.82 -6.72
CA MET A 131 -4.96 -15.18 -7.85
C MET A 131 -5.08 -14.14 -8.96
N ILE A 132 -3.93 -13.68 -9.46
CA ILE A 132 -3.84 -12.71 -10.55
C ILE A 132 -4.47 -13.26 -11.84
N LYS A 133 -4.38 -14.58 -12.05
CA LYS A 133 -5.02 -15.25 -13.20
C LYS A 133 -6.55 -15.17 -13.19
N ASP A 134 -7.16 -14.99 -12.03
CA ASP A 134 -8.61 -14.93 -11.87
C ASP A 134 -9.09 -13.47 -11.92
N SER A 135 -8.29 -12.53 -11.39
CA SER A 135 -8.48 -11.09 -11.56
C SER A 135 -7.23 -10.30 -11.17
N LYS A 136 -6.97 -9.18 -11.87
CA LYS A 136 -5.96 -8.20 -11.45
C LYS A 136 -6.45 -7.27 -10.34
N GLU A 137 -7.76 -7.27 -10.09
CA GLU A 137 -8.39 -6.45 -9.07
C GLU A 137 -9.12 -7.32 -8.06
N ALA A 138 -8.93 -7.00 -6.78
CA ALA A 138 -9.65 -7.60 -5.67
C ALA A 138 -10.34 -6.52 -4.86
N TRP A 139 -11.52 -6.85 -4.33
CA TRP A 139 -12.41 -5.92 -3.65
C TRP A 139 -12.76 -6.48 -2.28
N VAL A 140 -12.56 -5.69 -1.23
CA VAL A 140 -12.75 -6.09 0.16
C VAL A 140 -13.73 -5.14 0.84
N VAL A 141 -14.70 -5.71 1.55
CA VAL A 141 -15.62 -4.99 2.42
C VAL A 141 -15.23 -5.27 3.86
N SER A 142 -14.91 -4.23 4.63
CA SER A 142 -14.49 -4.37 6.02
C SER A 142 -15.51 -5.13 6.86
N GLY A 143 -15.02 -6.05 7.71
CA GLY A 143 -15.87 -6.93 8.52
C GLY A 143 -16.36 -8.18 7.78
N ASP A 144 -16.24 -8.27 6.46
CA ASP A 144 -16.46 -9.52 5.72
C ASP A 144 -15.16 -10.33 5.66
N CYS A 145 -15.24 -11.65 5.83
CA CYS A 145 -14.08 -12.54 5.69
C CYS A 145 -13.75 -12.87 4.21
N LYS A 146 -14.46 -12.30 3.24
CA LYS A 146 -14.33 -12.63 1.81
C LYS A 146 -13.45 -11.65 1.05
N VAL A 147 -12.94 -12.15 -0.08
CA VAL A 147 -12.35 -11.34 -1.16
C VAL A 147 -13.25 -11.48 -2.37
N TYR A 148 -13.62 -10.37 -2.98
CA TYR A 148 -14.42 -10.34 -4.19
C TYR A 148 -13.53 -10.06 -5.40
N LEU A 149 -13.79 -10.73 -6.51
CA LEU A 149 -13.03 -10.55 -7.76
C LEU A 149 -13.73 -9.58 -8.73
N SER A 150 -14.84 -8.99 -8.32
CA SER A 150 -15.55 -7.94 -9.06
C SER A 150 -16.10 -6.89 -8.10
N LYS A 151 -16.07 -5.62 -8.53
CA LYS A 151 -16.66 -4.51 -7.78
C LYS A 151 -18.15 -4.73 -7.52
N ALA A 152 -18.88 -5.17 -8.55
CA ALA A 152 -20.32 -5.37 -8.49
C ALA A 152 -20.73 -6.40 -7.42
N ASP A 153 -19.97 -7.48 -7.24
CA ASP A 153 -20.28 -8.48 -6.20
C ASP A 153 -19.92 -7.99 -4.79
N ALA A 154 -18.85 -7.20 -4.66
CA ALA A 154 -18.52 -6.54 -3.41
C ALA A 154 -19.58 -5.50 -3.01
N GLU A 155 -20.07 -4.70 -3.94
CA GLU A 155 -21.15 -3.72 -3.69
C GLU A 155 -22.46 -4.38 -3.25
N LYS A 156 -22.78 -5.57 -3.75
CA LYS A 156 -23.92 -6.35 -3.25
C LYS A 156 -23.72 -6.78 -1.80
N ALA A 157 -22.48 -7.01 -1.36
CA ALA A 157 -22.17 -7.39 0.00
C ALA A 157 -22.29 -6.21 0.98
N MET A 158 -21.97 -4.98 0.56
CA MET A 158 -22.13 -3.78 1.38
C MET A 158 -23.58 -3.47 1.74
N LYS A 159 -24.54 -3.95 0.94
CA LYS A 159 -25.99 -3.67 1.11
C LYS A 159 -26.68 -4.64 2.07
N LYS A 160 -25.92 -5.56 2.69
CA LYS A 160 -26.42 -6.56 3.63
C LYS A 160 -26.23 -6.09 5.06
#